data_AF-X1GXY6-F1
#
_entry.id   AF-X1GXY6-F1
#
_cell.length_a   1.000
_cell.length_b   1.000
_cell.length_c   1.000
_cell.angle_alpha   90.00
_cell.angle_beta   90.00
_cell.angle_gamma   90.00
#
_symmetry.space_group_name_H-M   'P 1'
#
loop_
_entity.id
_entity.type
_entity.pdbx_description
1 polymer ?
#
loop_
_entity_poly.entity_id
_entity_poly.type
_entity_poly.pdbx_seq_one_letter_code
_entity_poly.pdbx_strand_id
1 'polypeptide(L)'
;MDLEQDIYNDLANAVGERNISTDPVITVNYAYSFGSEILCERFGIEKSHFTYTPLAVILPENTEEVQKVVRIIHENGLKFKAQSTGLGPWNNVASEDVIIFDLRRMDTIRKIDAKNLYCV
;
A
#
# COMPACT_ATOMS: atom_id res chain seq x y z
N MET A 1 -12.29 -10.79 1.47
CA MET A 1 -11.65 -11.45 0.30
C MET A 1 -10.23 -11.80 0.70
N ASP A 2 -9.71 -12.96 0.28
CA ASP A 2 -8.33 -13.36 0.58
C ASP A 2 -7.51 -13.35 -0.72
N LEU A 3 -6.21 -13.08 -0.61
CA LEU A 3 -5.30 -13.09 -1.75
C LEU A 3 -4.98 -14.53 -2.17
N GLU A 4 -5.18 -14.87 -3.45
CA GLU A 4 -4.84 -16.18 -3.97
C GLU A 4 -3.34 -16.47 -3.82
N GLN A 5 -3.00 -17.71 -3.48
CA GLN A 5 -1.63 -18.10 -3.14
C GLN A 5 -0.65 -17.90 -4.31
N ASP A 6 -1.10 -18.17 -5.54
CA ASP A 6 -0.26 -17.99 -6.73
C ASP A 6 0.06 -16.51 -6.96
N ILE A 7 -0.93 -15.63 -6.79
CA ILE A 7 -0.73 -14.18 -6.86
C ILE A 7 0.23 -13.73 -5.74
N TYR A 8 0.05 -14.22 -4.51
CA TYR A 8 0.99 -13.92 -3.42
C TYR A 8 2.42 -14.31 -3.78
N ASN A 9 2.63 -15.51 -4.33
CA ASN A 9 3.95 -16.00 -4.71
C ASN A 9 4.58 -15.13 -5.81
N ASP A 10 3.81 -14.73 -6.82
CA ASP A 10 4.27 -13.83 -7.88
C ASP A 10 4.70 -12.46 -7.34
N LEU A 11 3.90 -11.91 -6.41
CA LEU A 11 4.21 -10.66 -5.74
C LEU A 11 5.46 -10.79 -4.86
N ALA A 12 5.57 -11.86 -4.07
CA ALA A 12 6.73 -12.16 -3.24
C ALA A 12 8.01 -12.34 -4.07
N ASN A 13 7.92 -12.99 -5.24
CA ASN A 13 9.02 -13.10 -6.18
C ASN A 13 9.45 -11.74 -6.76
N ALA A 14 8.52 -10.79 -6.88
CA ALA A 14 8.81 -9.46 -7.40
C ALA A 14 9.58 -8.58 -6.40
N VAL A 15 9.24 -8.64 -5.10
CA VAL A 15 9.77 -7.70 -4.06
C VAL A 15 10.64 -8.37 -2.99
N GLY A 16 10.69 -9.71 -2.97
CA GLY A 16 11.27 -10.54 -1.91
C GLY A 16 10.27 -10.83 -0.79
N GLU A 17 10.29 -12.06 -0.26
CA GLU A 17 9.33 -12.54 0.77
C GLU A 17 9.22 -11.66 2.00
N ARG A 18 10.31 -11.00 2.42
CA ARG A 18 10.32 -10.10 3.58
C ARG A 18 9.53 -8.80 3.35
N ASN A 19 9.21 -8.47 2.10
CA ASN A 19 8.66 -7.19 1.69
C ASN A 19 7.22 -7.29 1.21
N ILE A 20 6.54 -8.39 1.55
CA ILE A 20 5.10 -8.57 1.39
C ILE A 20 4.54 -9.21 2.67
N SER A 21 3.33 -8.84 3.06
CA SER A 21 2.63 -9.47 4.17
C SER A 21 1.12 -9.52 3.96
N THR A 22 0.55 -10.69 4.22
CA THR A 22 -0.90 -10.92 4.38
C THR A 22 -1.29 -11.16 5.84
N ASP A 23 -0.32 -11.11 6.77
CA ASP A 23 -0.57 -11.30 8.20
C ASP A 23 -1.63 -10.31 8.70
N PRO A 24 -2.73 -10.78 9.33
CA PRO A 24 -3.79 -9.93 9.87
C PRO A 24 -3.28 -8.82 10.80
N VAL A 25 -2.22 -9.07 11.58
CA VAL A 25 -1.62 -8.05 12.46
C VAL A 25 -1.08 -6.88 11.64
N ILE A 26 -0.51 -7.16 10.47
CA ILE A 26 0.01 -6.15 9.56
C ILE A 26 -1.14 -5.49 8.79
N THR A 27 -1.99 -6.26 8.11
CA THR A 27 -3.04 -5.68 7.25
C THR A 27 -4.05 -4.85 8.02
N VAL A 28 -4.45 -5.28 9.23
CA VAL A 28 -5.34 -4.49 10.10
C VAL A 28 -4.66 -3.22 10.62
N ASN A 29 -3.34 -3.25 10.88
CA ASN A 29 -2.61 -2.04 11.27
C ASN A 29 -2.64 -0.97 10.18
N TYR A 30 -2.56 -1.37 8.91
CA TYR A 30 -2.66 -0.47 7.77
C TYR A 30 -4.11 -0.03 7.46
N ALA A 31 -5.12 -0.73 8.00
CA ALA A 31 -6.52 -0.32 7.92
C ALA A 31 -6.86 0.78 8.95
N TYR A 32 -6.05 0.94 10.00
CA TYR A 32 -6.23 2.01 10.97
C TYR A 32 -5.87 3.35 10.34
N SER A 33 -6.68 4.39 10.57
CA SER A 33 -6.28 5.76 10.25
C SER A 33 -6.86 6.78 11.20
N PHE A 34 -5.99 7.72 11.58
CA PHE A 34 -6.36 8.87 12.39
C PHE A 34 -7.36 9.75 11.65
N GLY A 35 -8.50 10.06 12.28
CA GLY A 35 -9.54 10.89 11.69
C GLY A 35 -10.52 10.12 10.79
N SER A 36 -10.49 8.78 10.77
CA SER A 36 -11.47 7.97 10.02
C SER A 36 -12.91 8.28 10.43
N GLU A 37 -13.15 8.68 11.68
CA GLU A 37 -14.46 9.10 12.17
C GLU A 37 -15.05 10.30 11.39
N ILE A 38 -14.21 11.15 10.80
CA ILE A 38 -14.64 12.28 9.95
C ILE A 38 -15.26 11.73 8.66
N LEU A 39 -14.69 10.67 8.08
CA LEU A 39 -15.29 10.01 6.93
C LEU A 39 -16.57 9.28 7.32
N CYS A 40 -16.59 8.62 8.49
CA CYS A 40 -17.79 7.95 8.96
C CYS A 40 -18.98 8.89 9.07
N GLU A 41 -18.76 10.06 9.67
CA GLU A 41 -19.78 11.11 9.79
C GLU A 41 -20.21 11.65 8.43
N ARG A 42 -19.25 11.90 7.53
CA ARG A 42 -19.54 12.38 6.17
C ARG A 42 -20.38 11.40 5.35
N PHE A 43 -20.17 10.10 5.51
CA PHE A 43 -20.87 9.06 4.76
C PHE A 43 -22.07 8.46 5.50
N GLY A 44 -22.36 8.92 6.72
CA GLY A 44 -23.47 8.42 7.53
C GLY A 44 -23.31 6.95 7.95
N ILE A 45 -22.08 6.48 8.11
CA ILE A 45 -21.77 5.11 8.55
C ILE A 45 -21.32 5.10 10.02
N GLU A 46 -21.30 3.91 10.62
CA GLU A 46 -20.85 3.73 12.01
C GLU A 46 -19.43 4.28 12.22
N LYS A 47 -19.21 4.94 13.36
CA LYS A 47 -17.92 5.51 13.72
C LYS A 47 -16.90 4.40 13.94
N SER A 48 -15.82 4.45 13.19
CA SER A 48 -14.71 3.50 13.26
C SER A 48 -13.39 4.23 13.04
N HIS A 49 -12.32 3.75 13.69
CA HIS A 49 -10.96 4.17 13.39
C HIS A 49 -10.30 3.32 12.28
N PHE A 50 -11.03 2.31 11.79
CA PHE A 50 -10.60 1.38 10.77
C PHE A 50 -11.43 1.53 9.50
N THR A 51 -10.75 1.43 8.36
CA THR A 51 -11.35 1.32 7.03
C THR A 51 -11.42 -0.14 6.60
N TYR A 52 -11.59 -0.39 5.31
CA TYR A 52 -11.35 -1.71 4.71
C TYR A 52 -9.93 -2.20 5.01
N THR A 53 -9.80 -3.50 5.26
CA THR A 53 -8.52 -4.19 5.40
C THR A 53 -7.96 -4.51 4.00
N PRO A 54 -6.70 -4.15 3.69
CA PRO A 54 -6.08 -4.50 2.42
C PRO A 54 -5.81 -6.01 2.32
N LEU A 55 -5.76 -6.54 1.10
CA LEU A 55 -5.42 -7.94 0.83
C LEU A 55 -3.99 -8.27 1.26
N ALA A 56 -3.08 -7.35 0.99
CA ALA A 56 -1.67 -7.45 1.36
C ALA A 56 -1.06 -6.06 1.47
N VAL A 57 0.08 -6.00 2.16
CA VAL A 57 0.95 -4.81 2.22
C VAL A 57 2.28 -5.18 1.55
N ILE A 58 2.75 -4.33 0.64
CA ILE A 58 3.97 -4.54 -0.15
C ILE A 58 4.91 -3.35 -0.02
N LEU A 59 6.21 -3.61 0.14
CA LEU A 59 7.28 -2.62 0.32
C LEU A 59 8.33 -2.73 -0.80
N PRO A 60 8.10 -2.11 -1.97
CA PRO A 60 9.08 -2.12 -3.05
C PRO A 60 10.31 -1.27 -2.71
N GLU A 61 11.48 -1.59 -3.28
CA GLU A 61 12.72 -0.82 -3.10
C GLU A 61 13.04 0.13 -4.26
N ASN A 62 12.52 -0.17 -5.45
CA ASN A 62 12.89 0.52 -6.68
C ASN A 62 11.73 0.54 -7.69
N THR A 63 11.94 1.29 -8.77
CA THR A 63 10.95 1.48 -9.84
C THR A 63 10.63 0.19 -10.59
N GLU A 64 11.61 -0.70 -10.73
CA GLU A 64 11.48 -1.98 -11.43
C GLU A 64 10.55 -2.93 -10.66
N GLU A 65 10.69 -2.99 -9.33
CA GLU A 65 9.78 -3.70 -8.44
C GLU A 65 8.37 -3.16 -8.52
N VAL A 66 8.19 -1.83 -8.42
CA VAL A 66 6.87 -1.19 -8.58
C VAL A 66 6.22 -1.59 -9.90
N GLN A 67 6.95 -1.51 -11.01
CA GLN A 67 6.43 -1.87 -12.32
C GLN A 67 6.02 -3.35 -12.41
N LYS A 68 6.82 -4.26 -11.86
CA LYS A 68 6.47 -5.70 -11.82
C LYS A 68 5.18 -5.92 -11.03
N VAL A 69 5.09 -5.33 -9.85
CA VAL A 69 3.92 -5.54 -8.99
C VAL A 69 2.65 -4.95 -9.59
N VAL A 70 2.71 -3.73 -10.15
CA VAL A 70 1.55 -3.11 -10.80
C VAL A 70 1.02 -3.98 -11.95
N ARG A 71 1.90 -4.61 -12.74
CA ARG A 71 1.48 -5.55 -13.79
C ARG A 71 0.75 -6.76 -13.22
N ILE A 72 1.32 -7.41 -12.20
CA ILE A 72 0.70 -8.58 -11.54
C ILE A 72 -0.69 -8.20 -11.00
N ILE A 73 -0.81 -7.06 -10.33
CA ILE A 73 -2.10 -6.58 -9.80
C ILE A 73 -3.11 -6.37 -10.92
N HIS A 74 -2.71 -5.70 -12.01
CA HIS A 74 -3.59 -5.41 -13.13
C HIS A 74 -4.06 -6.67 -13.86
N GLU A 75 -3.14 -7.60 -14.13
CA GLU A 75 -3.42 -8.87 -14.82
C GLU A 75 -4.42 -9.75 -14.06
N ASN A 76 -4.48 -9.59 -12.74
CA ASN A 76 -5.42 -10.31 -11.86
C ASN A 76 -6.67 -9.50 -11.49
N GLY A 77 -6.89 -8.33 -12.11
CA GLY A 77 -8.07 -7.49 -11.84
C GLY A 77 -8.14 -6.88 -10.44
N LEU A 78 -7.02 -6.87 -9.71
CA LEU A 78 -6.90 -6.28 -8.39
C LEU A 78 -6.64 -4.77 -8.49
N LYS A 79 -6.78 -4.08 -7.36
CA LYS A 79 -6.47 -2.64 -7.23
C LYS A 79 -5.27 -2.44 -6.32
N PHE A 80 -4.66 -1.26 -6.41
CA PHE A 80 -3.63 -0.86 -5.45
C PHE A 80 -3.83 0.56 -4.94
N LYS A 81 -3.29 0.83 -3.75
CA LYS A 81 -3.21 2.17 -3.16
C LYS A 81 -1.77 2.43 -2.75
N ALA A 82 -1.17 3.45 -3.36
CA ALA A 82 0.13 3.95 -2.92
C ALA A 82 -0.02 4.78 -1.65
N GLN A 83 0.90 4.55 -0.73
CA GLN A 83 0.95 5.12 0.61
C GLN A 83 2.41 5.39 0.99
N SER A 84 2.60 6.38 1.87
CA SER A 84 3.83 6.56 2.62
C SER A 84 3.52 6.55 4.12
N THR A 85 3.27 7.72 4.73
CA THR A 85 3.05 7.84 6.18
C THR A 85 1.66 7.44 6.67
N GLY A 86 0.71 7.17 5.76
CA GLY A 86 -0.67 6.82 6.13
C GLY A 86 -1.44 7.97 6.80
N LEU A 87 -1.01 9.22 6.61
CA LEU A 87 -1.60 10.37 7.33
C LEU A 87 -3.03 10.68 6.83
N GLY A 88 -4.01 10.32 7.63
CA GLY A 88 -5.42 10.61 7.37
C GLY A 88 -6.12 9.56 6.50
N PRO A 89 -7.46 9.49 6.58
CA PRO A 89 -8.20 8.31 6.13
C PRO A 89 -8.35 8.20 4.61
N TRP A 90 -8.11 9.28 3.86
CA TRP A 90 -8.03 9.27 2.40
C TRP A 90 -6.81 8.52 1.84
N ASN A 91 -5.83 8.19 2.70
CA ASN A 91 -4.68 7.38 2.32
C ASN A 91 -4.91 5.87 2.48
N ASN A 92 -6.01 5.48 3.13
CA ASN A 92 -6.36 4.07 3.27
C ASN A 92 -7.00 3.51 2.00
N VAL A 93 -7.21 2.19 1.99
CA VAL A 93 -7.90 1.50 0.91
C VAL A 93 -9.41 1.75 0.96
N ALA A 94 -10.03 1.83 -0.22
CA ALA A 94 -11.45 2.16 -0.39
C ALA A 94 -12.34 0.95 -0.71
N SER A 95 -11.76 -0.24 -0.82
CA SER A 95 -12.47 -1.50 -1.08
C SER A 95 -11.61 -2.71 -0.66
N GLU A 96 -12.23 -3.88 -0.57
CA GLU A 96 -11.58 -5.13 -0.10
C GLU A 96 -10.64 -5.79 -1.13
N ASP A 97 -10.67 -5.35 -2.38
CA ASP A 97 -9.87 -5.89 -3.49
C ASP A 97 -8.57 -5.10 -3.75
N VAL A 98 -8.04 -4.44 -2.69
CA VAL A 98 -6.93 -3.49 -2.79
C VAL A 98 -5.70 -3.99 -2.05
N ILE A 99 -4.55 -3.90 -2.70
CA ILE A 99 -3.22 -4.09 -2.10
C ILE A 99 -2.60 -2.72 -1.78
N ILE A 100 -1.94 -2.60 -0.63
CA ILE A 100 -1.19 -1.39 -0.29
C ILE A 100 0.24 -1.46 -0.82
N PHE A 101 0.68 -0.36 -1.45
CA PHE A 101 2.08 -0.06 -1.69
C PHE A 101 2.60 0.93 -0.67
N ASP A 102 3.42 0.44 0.24
CA ASP A 102 4.16 1.27 1.17
C ASP A 102 5.54 1.61 0.58
N LEU A 103 5.67 2.86 0.13
CA LEU A 103 6.86 3.36 -0.54
C LEU A 103 7.99 3.75 0.43
N ARG A 104 7.84 3.54 1.74
CA ARG A 104 8.83 3.95 2.75
C ARG A 104 10.18 3.25 2.63
N ARG A 105 10.27 2.11 1.93
CA ARG A 105 11.55 1.47 1.60
C ARG A 105 12.28 2.16 0.44
N MET A 106 11.60 2.98 -0.36
CA MET A 106 12.18 3.76 -1.46
C MET A 106 12.67 5.14 -0.95
N ASP A 107 13.58 5.16 0.03
CA ASP A 107 13.97 6.38 0.78
C ASP A 107 15.36 6.95 0.43
N THR A 108 16.02 6.40 -0.59
CA THR A 108 17.38 6.79 -0.95
C THR A 108 17.42 8.06 -1.81
N ILE A 109 18.13 9.09 -1.35
CA ILE A 109 18.51 10.25 -2.18
C ILE A 109 19.55 9.80 -3.20
N ARG A 110 19.25 9.92 -4.50
CA ARG A 110 20.08 9.46 -5.62
C ARG A 110 21.08 10.49 -6.10
N LYS A 111 20.72 11.78 -6.14
CA LYS A 111 21.55 12.88 -6.64
C LYS A 111 21.15 14.20 -6.01
N ILE A 112 22.15 14.96 -5.55
CA ILE A 112 22.00 16.36 -5.16
C ILE A 112 22.79 17.23 -6.16
N ASP A 113 22.10 18.13 -6.84
CA ASP A 113 22.66 19.12 -7.75
C ASP A 113 22.39 20.52 -7.19
N ALA A 114 23.31 20.97 -6.32
CA ALA A 114 23.18 22.25 -5.62
C ALA A 114 23.19 23.45 -6.57
N LYS A 115 23.89 23.35 -7.72
CA LYS A 115 23.95 24.42 -8.71
C LYS A 115 22.57 24.66 -9.34
N ASN A 116 21.86 23.57 -9.64
CA ASN A 116 20.54 23.62 -10.28
C ASN A 116 19.38 23.55 -9.28
N LEU A 117 19.64 23.56 -7.96
CA LEU A 117 18.64 23.38 -6.89
C LEU A 117 17.77 22.14 -7.12
N TYR A 118 18.38 21.03 -7.53
CA TYR A 118 17.70 19.81 -7.90
C TYR A 118 18.14 18.63 -7.03
N CYS A 119 17.18 17.82 -6.61
CA CYS A 119 17.41 16.59 -5.85
C CYS A 119 16.46 15.49 -6.35
N VAL A 120 17.00 14.29 -6.54
CA VAL A 120 16.26 13.04 -6.78
C VAL A 120 16.89 11.90 -6.01
#